data_AF-A0A2T5M844-F1
#
_entry.id   AF-A0A2T5M844-F1
#
_cell.length_a   1.000
_cell.length_b   1.000
_cell.length_c   1.000
_cell.angle_alpha   90.00
_cell.angle_beta   90.00
_cell.angle_gamma   90.00
#
_symmetry.space_group_name_H-M   'P 1'
#
loop_
_entity.id
_entity.type
_entity.pdbx_description
1 polymer ?
#
loop_
_entity_poly.entity_id
_entity_poly.type
_entity_poly.pdbx_seq_one_letter_code
_entity_poly.pdbx_strand_id
1 'polypeptide(L)'
;MAPTAPRDAHSKLVQAAAKAAIPYVMPNGYGGDIDDIKLGEETMLGPIAKAHRDEIERLGMQWITVCCGFWYDYSLAGGDSRFGFDFDKRSLTIYDDGNTKNSTSTLSQVGRAVAQVLSLNELPEDETDKRPTLSMFVNQGVYIKSFVVSQNDMFESVKRVTGTTDADWTITHAKTQKRYEDGLAQVQAGNMAGFSKMLYARAFYPDGSNSLAAKAQNELLGLPDESLDESTQVGIEMVKELQLRVQRMAA
;
A
#
# COMPACT_ATOMS: atom_id res chain seq x y z
N MET A 1 -0.41 10.05 4.38
CA MET A 1 -0.13 10.65 5.72
C MET A 1 -0.52 9.66 6.80
N ALA A 2 0.18 9.63 7.94
CA ALA A 2 -0.27 8.82 9.08
C ALA A 2 -1.67 9.28 9.53
N PRO A 3 -2.60 8.38 9.91
CA PRO A 3 -3.99 8.76 10.25
C PRO A 3 -4.11 9.81 11.37
N THR A 4 -3.10 9.90 12.23
CA THR A 4 -3.04 10.82 13.37
C THR A 4 -2.21 12.08 13.10
N ALA A 5 -1.60 12.21 11.92
CA ALA A 5 -0.84 13.41 11.58
C ALA A 5 -1.79 14.61 11.34
N PRO A 6 -1.40 15.84 11.74
CA PRO A 6 -2.16 17.04 11.39
C PRO A 6 -2.38 17.15 9.88
N ARG A 7 -3.58 17.55 9.46
CA ARG A 7 -3.97 17.62 8.03
C ARG A 7 -3.07 18.54 7.20
N ASP A 8 -2.45 19.53 7.83
CA ASP A 8 -1.56 20.51 7.20
C ASP A 8 -0.07 20.12 7.22
N ALA A 9 0.27 18.93 7.75
CA ALA A 9 1.66 18.50 7.89
C ALA A 9 2.40 18.41 6.56
N HIS A 10 1.76 17.86 5.51
CA HIS A 10 2.33 17.82 4.16
C HIS A 10 2.67 19.23 3.66
N SER A 11 1.69 20.14 3.66
CA SER A 11 1.88 21.50 3.16
C SER A 11 2.99 22.23 3.90
N LYS A 12 3.04 22.13 5.23
CA LYS A 12 4.13 22.73 6.04
C LYS A 12 5.52 22.24 5.61
N LEU A 13 5.67 20.93 5.39
CA LEU A 13 6.95 20.33 4.98
C LEU A 13 7.35 20.77 3.56
N VAL A 14 6.41 20.75 2.62
CA VAL A 14 6.68 21.11 1.22
C VAL A 14 6.97 22.61 1.09
N GLN A 15 6.26 23.47 1.81
CA GLN A 15 6.55 24.91 1.85
C GLN A 15 7.96 25.20 2.43
N ALA A 16 8.37 24.45 3.45
CA ALA A 16 9.72 24.56 4.00
C ALA A 16 10.78 24.07 3.00
N ALA A 17 10.53 22.94 2.32
CA ALA A 17 11.41 22.41 1.28
C ALA A 17 11.60 23.41 0.12
N ALA A 18 10.52 24.05 -0.32
CA ALA A 18 10.57 25.10 -1.35
C ALA A 18 11.45 26.28 -0.92
N LYS A 19 11.28 26.77 0.32
CA LYS A 19 12.12 27.85 0.88
C LYS A 19 13.60 27.47 0.99
N ALA A 20 13.88 26.19 1.19
CA ALA A 20 15.23 25.64 1.24
C ALA A 20 15.78 25.26 -0.15
N ALA A 21 15.05 25.57 -1.23
CA ALA A 21 15.43 25.24 -2.61
C ALA A 21 15.69 23.74 -2.86
N ILE A 22 14.92 22.86 -2.18
CA ILE A 22 14.98 21.42 -2.42
C ILE A 22 14.40 21.12 -3.82
N PRO A 23 15.11 20.40 -4.70
CA PRO A 23 14.65 20.15 -6.06
C PRO A 23 13.60 19.04 -6.17
N TYR A 24 13.70 18.01 -5.33
CA TYR A 24 12.88 16.80 -5.39
C TYR A 24 12.19 16.52 -4.07
N VAL A 25 10.91 16.17 -4.11
CA VAL A 25 10.13 15.73 -2.96
C VAL A 25 9.49 14.39 -3.25
N MET A 26 9.71 13.40 -2.38
CA MET A 26 8.92 12.17 -2.38
C MET A 26 7.73 12.35 -1.43
N PRO A 27 6.52 12.68 -1.93
CA PRO A 27 5.36 12.85 -1.05
C PRO A 27 4.98 11.53 -0.38
N ASN A 28 4.20 11.61 0.69
CA ASN A 28 3.58 10.44 1.29
C ASN A 28 2.46 9.90 0.39
N GLY A 29 2.84 9.06 -0.58
CA GLY A 29 1.99 8.49 -1.61
C GLY A 29 2.20 7.00 -1.83
N TYR A 30 2.40 6.23 -0.75
CA TYR A 30 2.64 4.78 -0.77
C TYR A 30 1.34 3.99 -0.97
N GLY A 31 0.88 3.88 -2.22
CA GLY A 31 -0.43 3.33 -2.54
C GLY A 31 -0.51 2.63 -3.89
N GLY A 32 -1.71 2.61 -4.46
CA GLY A 32 -2.01 2.00 -5.75
C GLY A 32 -1.55 2.84 -6.94
N ASP A 33 -2.13 2.54 -8.11
CA ASP A 33 -1.82 3.20 -9.36
C ASP A 33 -2.29 4.66 -9.37
N ILE A 34 -1.38 5.61 -9.60
CA ILE A 34 -1.71 7.04 -9.62
C ILE A 34 -2.42 7.47 -10.91
N ASP A 35 -2.40 6.63 -11.94
CA ASP A 35 -3.09 6.86 -13.21
C ASP A 35 -4.50 6.26 -13.23
N ASP A 36 -4.83 5.36 -12.28
CA ASP A 36 -6.19 4.85 -12.10
C ASP A 36 -7.03 5.84 -11.27
N ILE A 37 -7.53 6.88 -11.96
CA ILE A 37 -8.31 7.95 -11.35
C ILE A 37 -9.56 7.42 -10.66
N LYS A 38 -10.27 6.46 -11.28
CA LYS A 38 -11.51 5.90 -10.72
C LYS A 38 -11.23 5.16 -9.41
N LEU A 39 -10.21 4.30 -9.38
CA LEU A 39 -9.80 3.62 -8.15
C LEU A 39 -9.34 4.63 -7.09
N GLY A 40 -8.59 5.66 -7.50
CA GLY A 40 -8.17 6.74 -6.61
C GLY A 40 -9.34 7.48 -5.94
N GLU A 41 -10.40 7.76 -6.69
CA GLU A 41 -11.63 8.40 -6.18
C GLU A 41 -12.42 7.47 -5.25
N GLU A 42 -12.63 6.22 -5.67
CA GLU A 42 -13.40 5.23 -4.89
C GLU A 42 -12.70 4.81 -3.59
N THR A 43 -11.37 4.94 -3.53
CA THR A 43 -10.59 4.74 -2.30
C THR A 43 -10.43 6.01 -1.46
N MET A 44 -10.87 7.17 -1.97
CA MET A 44 -10.66 8.52 -1.41
C MET A 44 -9.18 8.95 -1.28
N LEU A 45 -8.23 8.11 -1.67
CA LEU A 45 -6.79 8.38 -1.53
C LEU A 45 -6.24 9.17 -2.73
N GLY A 46 -6.79 8.95 -3.92
CA GLY A 46 -6.36 9.58 -5.17
C GLY A 46 -6.37 11.11 -5.11
N PRO A 47 -7.51 11.75 -4.75
CA PRO A 47 -7.59 13.21 -4.66
C PRO A 47 -6.58 13.82 -3.68
N ILE A 48 -6.35 13.16 -2.53
CA ILE A 48 -5.39 13.63 -1.52
C ILE A 48 -3.96 13.52 -2.05
N ALA A 49 -3.60 12.37 -2.63
CA ALA A 49 -2.27 12.14 -3.20
C ALA A 49 -2.00 13.09 -4.38
N LYS A 50 -3.00 13.34 -5.23
CA LYS A 50 -2.89 14.31 -6.32
C LYS A 50 -2.67 15.73 -5.79
N ALA A 51 -3.48 16.18 -4.83
CA ALA A 51 -3.32 17.52 -4.24
C ALA A 51 -1.93 17.73 -3.63
N HIS A 52 -1.34 16.69 -3.05
CA HIS A 52 0.03 16.73 -2.54
C HIS A 52 1.08 16.94 -3.65
N ARG A 53 0.92 16.27 -4.79
CA ARG A 53 1.80 16.44 -5.97
C ARG A 53 1.62 17.80 -6.62
N ASP A 54 0.37 18.23 -6.80
CA ASP A 54 0.03 19.55 -7.35
C ASP A 54 0.64 20.68 -6.52
N GLU A 55 0.65 20.56 -5.18
CA GLU A 55 1.29 21.55 -4.31
C GLU A 55 2.82 21.60 -4.51
N ILE A 56 3.48 20.45 -4.65
CA ILE A 56 4.92 20.36 -4.91
C ILE A 56 5.26 21.05 -6.24
N GLU A 57 4.53 20.73 -7.32
CA GLU A 57 4.74 21.33 -8.64
C GLU A 57 4.51 22.85 -8.63
N ARG A 58 3.42 23.30 -7.99
CA ARG A 58 3.10 24.74 -7.89
C ARG A 58 4.18 25.52 -7.15
N LEU A 59 4.91 24.88 -6.24
CA LEU A 59 6.04 25.48 -5.52
C LEU A 59 7.36 25.41 -6.29
N GLY A 60 7.35 24.93 -7.54
CA GLY A 60 8.50 24.89 -8.43
C GLY A 60 9.43 23.69 -8.20
N MET A 61 8.99 22.71 -7.40
CA MET A 61 9.74 21.48 -7.14
C MET A 61 9.21 20.33 -7.99
N GLN A 62 9.98 19.25 -8.05
CA GLN A 62 9.61 18.02 -8.74
C GLN A 62 9.24 16.94 -7.72
N TRP A 63 8.40 15.97 -8.10
CA TRP A 63 8.00 14.89 -7.20
C TRP A 63 8.33 13.49 -7.72
N ILE A 64 8.44 12.52 -6.83
CA ILE A 64 8.57 11.09 -7.16
C ILE A 64 7.63 10.32 -6.22
N THR A 65 6.66 9.57 -6.75
CA THR A 65 5.68 8.86 -5.90
C THR A 65 5.90 7.36 -5.95
N VAL A 66 5.91 6.68 -4.80
CA VAL A 66 6.07 5.22 -4.77
C VAL A 66 4.71 4.53 -4.82
N CYS A 67 4.42 3.83 -5.91
CA CYS A 67 3.23 3.02 -6.11
C CYS A 67 3.55 1.56 -5.75
N CYS A 68 3.17 1.10 -4.56
CA CYS A 68 3.56 -0.20 -4.01
C CYS A 68 2.38 -1.12 -3.65
N GLY A 69 1.14 -0.70 -3.92
CA GLY A 69 -0.06 -1.37 -3.46
C GLY A 69 -0.14 -1.35 -1.93
N PHE A 70 -0.84 -2.32 -1.35
CA PHE A 70 -0.87 -2.46 0.10
C PHE A 70 0.43 -3.00 0.66
N TRP A 71 0.79 -2.58 1.87
CA TRP A 71 1.90 -3.16 2.61
C TRP A 71 1.52 -4.53 3.16
N TYR A 72 2.11 -5.61 2.63
CA TYR A 72 1.66 -6.99 2.83
C TYR A 72 1.60 -7.39 4.30
N ASP A 73 2.75 -7.33 4.97
CA ASP A 73 2.96 -7.60 6.39
C ASP A 73 2.02 -6.78 7.30
N TYR A 74 1.99 -5.46 7.10
CA TYR A 74 1.12 -4.56 7.86
C TYR A 74 -0.37 -4.83 7.62
N SER A 75 -0.74 -5.20 6.40
CA SER A 75 -2.12 -5.47 6.01
C SER A 75 -2.61 -6.80 6.55
N LEU A 76 -1.75 -7.82 6.51
CA LEU A 76 -2.03 -9.14 7.07
C LEU A 76 -2.25 -9.04 8.59
N ALA A 77 -1.39 -8.27 9.28
CA ALA A 77 -1.50 -8.00 10.71
C ALA A 77 -2.72 -7.14 11.11
N GLY A 78 -3.44 -6.59 10.14
CA GLY A 78 -4.40 -5.51 10.34
C GLY A 78 -5.82 -5.90 10.72
N GLY A 79 -6.07 -7.17 10.99
CA GLY A 79 -7.38 -7.66 11.41
C GLY A 79 -8.36 -7.89 10.26
N ASP A 80 -9.58 -8.27 10.62
CA ASP A 80 -10.69 -8.56 9.71
C ASP A 80 -10.94 -7.43 8.69
N SER A 81 -10.80 -6.17 9.10
CA SER A 81 -11.09 -5.02 8.22
C SER A 81 -10.06 -4.78 7.11
N ARG A 82 -8.93 -5.50 7.10
CA ARG A 82 -7.91 -5.42 6.04
C ARG A 82 -7.99 -6.64 5.11
N PHE A 83 -7.06 -7.58 5.25
CA PHE A 83 -7.06 -8.83 4.47
C PHE A 83 -8.01 -9.92 4.99
N GLY A 84 -8.81 -9.62 6.03
CA GLY A 84 -9.83 -10.54 6.55
C GLY A 84 -9.36 -11.44 7.69
N PHE A 85 -8.07 -11.43 8.04
CA PHE A 85 -7.50 -12.28 9.08
C PHE A 85 -7.69 -11.69 10.48
N ASP A 86 -8.20 -12.49 11.42
CA ASP A 86 -8.13 -12.24 12.86
C ASP A 86 -7.37 -13.41 13.47
N PHE A 87 -6.07 -13.21 13.74
CA PHE A 87 -5.17 -14.26 14.23
C PHE A 87 -5.45 -14.64 15.69
N ASP A 88 -5.99 -13.72 16.51
CA ASP A 88 -6.35 -14.01 17.90
C ASP A 88 -7.51 -15.00 17.96
N LYS A 89 -8.52 -14.80 17.09
CA LYS A 89 -9.70 -15.67 17.00
C LYS A 89 -9.56 -16.82 16.02
N ARG A 90 -8.46 -16.84 15.24
CA ARG A 90 -8.27 -17.73 14.08
C ARG A 90 -9.51 -17.70 13.17
N SER A 91 -9.89 -16.52 12.73
CA SER A 91 -10.97 -16.37 11.75
C SER A 91 -10.51 -15.64 10.51
N LEU A 92 -11.11 -15.99 9.37
CA LEU A 92 -10.84 -15.38 8.08
C LEU A 92 -12.17 -15.02 7.40
N THR A 93 -12.32 -13.76 7.02
CA THR A 93 -13.40 -13.33 6.11
C THR A 93 -12.90 -13.30 4.68
N ILE A 94 -13.35 -14.26 3.87
CA ILE A 94 -13.06 -14.36 2.44
C ILE A 94 -14.05 -13.48 1.65
N TYR A 95 -13.54 -12.75 0.67
CA TYR A 95 -14.31 -11.90 -0.21
C TYR A 95 -14.70 -12.67 -1.47
N ASP A 96 -16.00 -12.74 -1.75
CA ASP A 96 -16.57 -13.54 -2.83
C ASP A 96 -16.05 -14.99 -2.83
N ASP A 97 -15.20 -15.38 -3.78
CA ASP A 97 -14.57 -16.72 -3.86
C ASP A 97 -13.12 -16.75 -3.35
N GLY A 98 -12.58 -15.60 -2.94
CA GLY A 98 -11.23 -15.43 -2.41
C GLY A 98 -10.12 -15.45 -3.45
N ASN A 99 -10.42 -15.50 -4.76
CA ASN A 99 -9.44 -15.67 -5.83
C ASN A 99 -9.04 -14.37 -6.55
N THR A 100 -9.74 -13.26 -6.31
CA THR A 100 -9.33 -11.96 -6.87
C THR A 100 -7.93 -11.60 -6.38
N LYS A 101 -7.01 -11.36 -7.31
CA LYS A 101 -5.61 -11.02 -7.00
C LYS A 101 -5.40 -9.51 -6.97
N ASN A 102 -4.56 -9.06 -6.05
CA ASN A 102 -4.05 -7.69 -5.99
C ASN A 102 -2.51 -7.67 -5.91
N SER A 103 -1.90 -6.52 -6.22
CA SER A 103 -0.48 -6.31 -5.95
C SER A 103 -0.26 -5.77 -4.54
N THR A 104 0.74 -6.32 -3.87
CA THR A 104 1.13 -5.94 -2.51
C THR A 104 2.65 -5.98 -2.38
N SER A 105 3.20 -5.14 -1.51
CA SER A 105 4.63 -5.07 -1.24
C SER A 105 4.91 -5.21 0.25
N THR A 106 5.97 -5.90 0.66
CA THR A 106 6.42 -5.86 2.07
C THR A 106 6.93 -4.45 2.42
N LEU A 107 6.91 -4.06 3.70
CA LEU A 107 7.54 -2.80 4.13
C LEU A 107 9.04 -2.80 3.81
N SER A 108 9.70 -3.95 3.89
CA SER A 108 11.12 -4.13 3.55
C SER A 108 11.39 -3.82 2.07
N GLN A 109 10.55 -4.35 1.15
CA GLN A 109 10.69 -4.08 -0.28
C GLN A 109 10.44 -2.62 -0.63
N VAL A 110 9.45 -1.98 0.01
CA VAL A 110 9.23 -0.53 -0.12
C VAL A 110 10.47 0.24 0.34
N GLY A 111 11.06 -0.12 1.48
CA GLY A 111 12.30 0.49 1.99
C GLY A 111 13.47 0.32 1.02
N ARG A 112 13.68 -0.88 0.48
CA ARG A 112 14.72 -1.16 -0.54
C ARG A 112 14.52 -0.32 -1.80
N ALA A 113 13.29 -0.23 -2.30
CA ALA A 113 12.97 0.58 -3.48
C ALA A 113 13.26 2.07 -3.26
N VAL A 114 12.82 2.62 -2.12
CA VAL A 114 13.09 4.03 -1.77
C VAL A 114 14.59 4.29 -1.68
N ALA A 115 15.33 3.42 -0.97
CA ALA A 115 16.77 3.55 -0.85
C ALA A 115 17.47 3.48 -2.21
N GLN A 116 17.05 2.53 -3.07
CA GLN A 116 17.61 2.38 -4.40
C GLN A 116 17.36 3.62 -5.26
N VAL A 117 16.12 4.08 -5.37
CA VAL A 117 15.76 5.26 -6.18
C VAL A 117 16.54 6.49 -5.74
N LEU A 118 16.64 6.74 -4.43
CA LEU A 118 17.36 7.89 -3.89
C LEU A 118 18.89 7.78 -3.99
N SER A 119 19.42 6.60 -4.31
CA SER A 119 20.85 6.36 -4.53
C SER A 119 21.29 6.48 -5.99
N LEU A 120 20.33 6.60 -6.93
CA LEU A 120 20.64 6.75 -8.35
C LEU A 120 21.31 8.09 -8.63
N ASN A 121 22.19 8.11 -9.64
CA ASN A 121 22.66 9.37 -10.23
C ASN A 121 21.46 10.19 -10.73
N GLU A 122 21.52 11.51 -10.61
CA GLU A 122 20.43 12.39 -11.03
C GLU A 122 20.18 12.29 -12.54
N LEU A 123 21.27 12.38 -13.31
CA LEU A 123 21.30 12.34 -14.77
C LEU A 123 22.28 11.27 -15.27
N PRO A 124 22.13 10.81 -16.53
CA PRO A 124 23.14 9.98 -17.18
C PRO A 124 24.48 10.73 -17.25
N GLU A 125 25.60 10.01 -17.17
CA GLU A 125 26.92 10.62 -17.33
C GLU A 125 27.14 11.16 -18.76
N ASP A 126 26.61 10.46 -19.76
CA ASP A 126 26.59 10.86 -21.17
C ASP A 126 25.46 10.15 -21.94
N GLU A 127 25.36 10.35 -23.26
CA GLU A 127 24.31 9.74 -24.10
C GLU A 127 24.40 8.20 -24.19
N THR A 128 25.54 7.61 -23.83
CA THR A 128 25.79 6.17 -23.87
C THR A 128 25.47 5.48 -22.55
N ASP A 129 25.41 6.23 -21.44
CA ASP A 129 24.99 5.70 -20.13
C ASP A 129 23.52 5.31 -20.13
N LYS A 130 23.25 4.00 -20.03
CA LYS A 130 21.90 3.43 -20.00
C LYS A 130 21.47 3.00 -18.59
N ARG A 131 22.25 3.32 -17.55
CA ARG A 131 21.89 2.99 -16.18
C ARG A 131 20.64 3.78 -15.76
N PRO A 132 19.81 3.24 -14.85
CA PRO A 132 18.72 3.98 -14.27
C PRO A 132 19.23 5.24 -13.57
N THR A 133 18.53 6.35 -13.76
CA THR A 133 18.83 7.63 -13.10
C THR A 133 17.58 8.17 -12.44
N LEU A 134 17.74 9.07 -11.47
CA LEU A 134 16.61 9.69 -10.76
C LEU A 134 15.68 10.42 -11.73
N SER A 135 16.24 11.08 -12.77
CA SER A 135 15.47 11.85 -13.75
C SER A 135 14.40 11.02 -14.48
N MET A 136 14.55 9.70 -14.57
CA MET A 136 13.55 8.79 -15.14
C MET A 136 12.25 8.73 -14.34
N PHE A 137 12.31 9.03 -13.04
CA PHE A 137 11.17 8.92 -12.11
C PHE A 137 10.58 10.27 -11.72
N VAL A 138 11.15 11.35 -12.25
CA VAL A 138 10.73 12.71 -11.95
C VAL A 138 9.33 12.99 -12.50
N ASN A 139 8.46 13.46 -11.63
CA ASN A 139 7.01 13.63 -11.82
C ASN A 139 6.33 12.34 -12.32
N GLN A 140 6.81 11.19 -11.84
CA GLN A 140 6.27 9.88 -12.19
C GLN A 140 6.12 8.97 -10.96
N GLY A 141 5.34 7.90 -11.17
CA GLY A 141 5.23 6.80 -10.22
C GLY A 141 6.42 5.85 -10.34
N VAL A 142 7.02 5.49 -9.21
CA VAL A 142 7.90 4.33 -9.06
C VAL A 142 7.03 3.15 -8.68
N TYR A 143 6.82 2.22 -9.59
CA TYR A 143 5.91 1.10 -9.40
C TYR A 143 6.68 -0.14 -8.96
N ILE A 144 6.32 -0.71 -7.81
CA ILE A 144 6.93 -1.93 -7.29
C ILE A 144 5.86 -2.91 -6.79
N LYS A 145 6.26 -4.17 -6.66
CA LYS A 145 5.50 -5.18 -5.93
C LYS A 145 6.43 -6.17 -5.22
N SER A 146 5.91 -6.85 -4.21
CA SER A 146 6.46 -8.12 -3.75
C SER A 146 5.68 -9.26 -4.39
N PHE A 147 4.35 -9.21 -4.28
CA PHE A 147 3.47 -10.33 -4.64
C PHE A 147 2.26 -9.87 -5.46
N VAL A 148 1.71 -10.81 -6.24
CA VAL A 148 0.39 -10.71 -6.86
C VAL A 148 -0.44 -11.88 -6.34
N VAL A 149 -1.24 -11.64 -5.31
CA VAL A 149 -1.85 -12.70 -4.48
C VAL A 149 -3.32 -12.42 -4.20
N SER A 150 -4.06 -13.51 -4.01
CA SER A 150 -5.45 -13.52 -3.56
C SER A 150 -5.56 -13.83 -2.07
N GLN A 151 -6.75 -13.72 -1.46
CA GLN A 151 -6.92 -14.11 -0.06
C GLN A 151 -6.65 -15.61 0.16
N ASN A 152 -7.00 -16.45 -0.81
CA ASN A 152 -6.70 -17.88 -0.76
C ASN A 152 -5.19 -18.14 -0.79
N ASP A 153 -4.44 -17.45 -1.66
CA ASP A 153 -2.97 -17.56 -1.70
C ASP A 153 -2.33 -17.17 -0.35
N MET A 154 -2.84 -16.09 0.28
CA MET A 154 -2.40 -15.66 1.61
C MET A 154 -2.74 -16.69 2.68
N PHE A 155 -3.94 -17.28 2.65
CA PHE A 155 -4.37 -18.26 3.63
C PHE A 155 -3.55 -19.55 3.55
N GLU A 156 -3.21 -20.01 2.35
CA GLU A 156 -2.29 -21.14 2.18
C GLU A 156 -0.91 -20.87 2.80
N SER A 157 -0.39 -19.65 2.65
CA SER A 157 0.86 -19.26 3.30
C SER A 157 0.73 -19.23 4.83
N VAL A 158 -0.36 -18.65 5.35
CA VAL A 158 -0.65 -18.62 6.80
C VAL A 158 -0.70 -20.04 7.37
N LYS A 159 -1.35 -20.98 6.69
CA LYS A 159 -1.41 -22.39 7.10
C LYS A 159 -0.03 -23.04 7.17
N ARG A 160 0.80 -22.88 6.13
CA ARG A 160 2.18 -23.41 6.12
C ARG A 160 3.02 -22.84 7.26
N VAL A 161 2.96 -21.53 7.46
CA VAL A 161 3.75 -20.81 8.46
C VAL A 161 3.34 -21.16 9.89
N THR A 162 2.03 -21.33 10.14
CA THR A 162 1.51 -21.61 11.48
C THR A 162 1.34 -23.10 11.78
N GLY A 163 1.53 -23.98 10.79
CA GLY A 163 1.24 -25.40 10.91
C GLY A 163 -0.25 -25.70 11.14
N THR A 164 -1.15 -24.81 10.67
CA THR A 164 -2.60 -24.96 10.81
C THR A 164 -3.25 -25.47 9.52
N THR A 165 -4.52 -25.86 9.61
CA THR A 165 -5.36 -26.36 8.53
C THR A 165 -6.69 -25.59 8.50
N ASP A 166 -7.52 -25.81 7.48
CA ASP A 166 -8.84 -25.14 7.40
C ASP A 166 -9.71 -25.40 8.63
N ALA A 167 -9.58 -26.57 9.26
CA ALA A 167 -10.33 -26.95 10.46
C ALA A 167 -9.95 -26.13 11.70
N ASP A 168 -8.77 -25.49 11.70
CA ASP A 168 -8.30 -24.63 12.78
C ASP A 168 -8.84 -23.19 12.67
N TRP A 169 -9.54 -22.87 11.58
CA TRP A 169 -9.99 -21.51 11.26
C TRP A 169 -11.50 -21.41 11.09
N THR A 170 -12.09 -20.35 11.63
CA THR A 170 -13.48 -19.98 11.33
C THR A 170 -13.51 -19.15 10.05
N ILE A 171 -13.95 -19.76 8.95
CA ILE A 171 -14.01 -19.10 7.63
C ILE A 171 -15.43 -18.56 7.40
N THR A 172 -15.53 -17.27 7.09
CA THR A 172 -16.78 -16.63 6.66
C THR A 172 -16.62 -16.00 5.30
N HIS A 173 -17.72 -15.76 4.59
CA HIS A 173 -17.71 -15.15 3.26
C HIS A 173 -18.51 -13.85 3.26
N ALA A 174 -17.99 -12.84 2.58
CA ALA A 174 -18.65 -11.56 2.37
C ALA A 174 -18.62 -11.19 0.90
N LYS A 175 -19.73 -10.64 0.38
CA LYS A 175 -19.72 -10.03 -0.95
C LYS A 175 -18.84 -8.79 -0.95
N THR A 176 -17.87 -8.69 -1.85
CA THR A 176 -16.90 -7.59 -1.85
C THR A 176 -17.57 -6.23 -1.99
N GLN A 177 -18.53 -6.12 -2.90
CA GLN A 177 -19.33 -4.91 -3.13
C GLN A 177 -20.07 -4.46 -1.87
N LYS A 178 -20.76 -5.38 -1.18
CA LYS A 178 -21.47 -5.06 0.06
C LYS A 178 -20.50 -4.63 1.16
N ARG A 179 -19.33 -5.28 1.25
CA ARG A 179 -18.32 -4.93 2.25
C ARG A 179 -17.79 -3.50 2.04
N TYR A 180 -17.59 -3.10 0.78
CA TYR A 180 -17.25 -1.73 0.40
C TYR A 180 -18.35 -0.73 0.80
N GLU A 181 -19.60 -0.99 0.40
CA GLU A 181 -20.75 -0.12 0.70
C GLU A 181 -20.96 0.07 2.20
N ASP A 182 -20.89 -1.01 2.99
CA ASP A 182 -21.00 -0.94 4.44
C ASP A 182 -19.87 -0.10 5.05
N GLY A 183 -18.63 -0.23 4.55
CA GLY A 183 -17.49 0.56 4.99
C GLY A 183 -17.63 2.04 4.64
N LEU A 184 -18.10 2.33 3.43
CA LEU A 184 -18.37 3.68 2.96
C LEU A 184 -19.46 4.36 3.81
N ALA A 185 -20.55 3.65 4.10
CA ALA A 185 -21.63 4.15 4.97
C ALA A 185 -21.11 4.47 6.38
N GLN A 186 -20.21 3.65 6.93
CA GLN A 186 -19.57 3.94 8.22
C GLN A 186 -18.71 5.22 8.16
N VAL A 187 -17.92 5.40 7.10
CA VAL A 187 -17.11 6.62 6.91
C VAL A 187 -17.99 7.85 6.83
N GLN A 188 -19.08 7.80 6.06
CA GLN A 188 -20.04 8.89 5.92
C GLN A 188 -20.74 9.23 7.24
N ALA A 189 -20.94 8.24 8.11
CA ALA A 189 -21.46 8.43 9.46
C ALA A 189 -20.38 8.88 10.48
N GLY A 190 -19.15 9.15 10.05
CA GLY A 190 -18.04 9.61 10.90
C GLY A 190 -17.26 8.50 11.61
N ASN A 191 -17.56 7.23 11.33
CA ASN A 191 -16.82 6.10 11.88
C ASN A 191 -15.66 5.70 10.96
N MET A 192 -14.45 6.12 11.31
CA MET A 192 -13.24 5.85 10.52
C MET A 192 -12.79 4.39 10.50
N ALA A 193 -13.34 3.52 11.35
CA ALA A 193 -13.11 2.07 11.21
C ALA A 193 -13.61 1.54 9.84
N GLY A 194 -14.64 2.20 9.28
CA GLY A 194 -15.17 1.89 7.95
C GLY A 194 -14.17 2.12 6.83
N PHE A 195 -13.18 3.00 7.02
CA PHE A 195 -12.22 3.38 5.99
C PHE A 195 -11.36 2.19 5.53
N SER A 196 -10.78 1.43 6.47
CA SER A 196 -10.03 0.21 6.13
C SER A 196 -10.94 -0.82 5.46
N LYS A 197 -12.15 -1.03 5.99
CA LYS A 197 -13.11 -1.98 5.43
C LYS A 197 -13.44 -1.67 3.96
N MET A 198 -13.73 -0.40 3.62
CA MET A 198 -14.00 -0.01 2.23
C MET A 198 -12.74 -0.09 1.36
N LEU A 199 -11.60 0.39 1.86
CA LEU A 199 -10.35 0.48 1.10
C LEU A 199 -9.87 -0.91 0.65
N TYR A 200 -9.84 -1.86 1.57
CA TYR A 200 -9.40 -3.22 1.25
C TYR A 200 -10.42 -3.97 0.41
N ALA A 201 -11.72 -3.84 0.70
CA ALA A 201 -12.75 -4.45 -0.14
C ALA A 201 -12.64 -3.95 -1.59
N ARG A 202 -12.48 -2.64 -1.81
CA ARG A 202 -12.40 -2.08 -3.17
C ARG A 202 -11.28 -2.68 -4.01
N ALA A 203 -10.13 -2.96 -3.40
CA ALA A 203 -8.98 -3.54 -4.09
C ALA A 203 -9.15 -5.00 -4.53
N PHE A 204 -10.17 -5.70 -4.00
CA PHE A 204 -10.50 -7.07 -4.35
C PHE A 204 -11.75 -7.18 -5.24
N TYR A 205 -12.17 -6.09 -5.88
CA TYR A 205 -13.24 -6.11 -6.86
C TYR A 205 -12.84 -6.98 -8.07
N PRO A 206 -13.62 -8.02 -8.42
CA PRO A 206 -13.26 -8.92 -9.53
C PRO A 206 -13.11 -8.22 -10.88
N ASP A 207 -13.85 -7.13 -11.10
CA ASP A 207 -13.89 -6.34 -12.33
C ASP A 207 -12.93 -5.14 -12.32
N GLY A 208 -12.18 -4.93 -11.23
CA GLY A 208 -11.28 -3.79 -11.04
C GLY A 208 -10.01 -4.19 -10.31
N SER A 209 -9.06 -4.77 -11.05
CA SER A 209 -7.79 -5.25 -10.48
C SER A 209 -6.93 -4.10 -9.98
N ASN A 210 -6.61 -4.10 -8.68
CA ASN A 210 -5.58 -3.24 -8.09
C ASN A 210 -4.17 -3.83 -8.32
N SER A 211 -3.88 -4.26 -9.56
CA SER A 211 -2.61 -4.87 -9.94
C SER A 211 -1.66 -3.83 -10.51
N LEU A 212 -0.45 -3.78 -9.96
CA LEU A 212 0.66 -2.97 -10.44
C LEU A 212 1.64 -3.77 -11.31
N ALA A 213 1.36 -5.06 -11.53
CA ALA A 213 2.31 -6.00 -12.13
C ALA A 213 2.81 -5.54 -13.51
N ALA A 214 1.92 -4.98 -14.34
CA ALA A 214 2.27 -4.50 -15.67
C ALA A 214 3.18 -3.26 -15.67
N LYS A 215 3.19 -2.49 -14.57
CA LYS A 215 4.01 -1.29 -14.40
C LYS A 215 5.24 -1.54 -13.53
N ALA A 216 5.37 -2.72 -12.92
CA ALA A 216 6.39 -2.99 -11.89
C ALA A 216 7.82 -2.84 -12.45
N GLN A 217 8.63 -2.06 -11.74
CA GLN A 217 10.02 -1.70 -12.06
C GLN A 217 11.02 -2.44 -11.17
N ASN A 218 10.62 -3.54 -10.53
CA ASN A 218 11.48 -4.32 -9.64
C ASN A 218 12.82 -4.71 -10.29
N GLU A 219 12.80 -5.23 -11.51
CA GLU A 219 14.00 -5.64 -12.25
C GLU A 219 14.89 -4.43 -12.57
N LEU A 220 14.30 -3.32 -13.03
CA LEU A 220 15.00 -2.07 -13.31
C LEU A 220 15.75 -1.54 -12.08
N LEU A 221 15.14 -1.71 -10.90
CA LEU A 221 15.70 -1.29 -9.61
C LEU A 221 16.53 -2.39 -8.92
N GLY A 222 16.73 -3.56 -9.54
CA GLY A 222 17.47 -4.67 -8.95
C GLY A 222 16.87 -5.18 -7.62
N LEU A 223 15.55 -5.02 -7.44
CA LEU A 223 14.87 -5.48 -6.23
C LEU A 223 14.72 -7.01 -6.27
N PRO A 224 15.10 -7.73 -5.21
CA PRO A 224 15.02 -9.18 -5.21
C PRO A 224 13.58 -9.65 -5.06
N ASP A 225 13.33 -10.88 -5.52
CA ASP A 225 12.11 -11.60 -5.18
C ASP A 225 12.09 -11.95 -3.69
N GLU A 226 10.89 -12.03 -3.12
CA GLU A 226 10.69 -12.35 -1.71
C GLU A 226 9.93 -13.68 -1.56
N SER A 227 10.08 -14.31 -0.39
CA SER A 227 9.26 -15.45 -0.01
C SER A 227 7.95 -14.96 0.60
N LEU A 228 6.82 -15.45 0.08
CA LEU A 228 5.51 -15.17 0.68
C LEU A 228 5.44 -15.72 2.11
N ASP A 229 5.99 -16.91 2.37
CA ASP A 229 5.94 -17.54 3.69
C ASP A 229 6.78 -16.78 4.73
N GLU A 230 7.96 -16.29 4.35
CA GLU A 230 8.77 -15.42 5.25
C GLU A 230 8.05 -14.10 5.53
N SER A 231 7.43 -13.50 4.51
CA SER A 231 6.68 -12.26 4.66
C SER A 231 5.40 -12.43 5.49
N THR A 232 4.76 -13.60 5.38
CA THR A 232 3.61 -14.01 6.19
C THR A 232 4.01 -14.14 7.65
N GLN A 233 5.15 -14.79 7.94
CA GLN A 233 5.69 -14.88 9.30
C GLN A 233 5.89 -13.49 9.90
N VAL A 234 6.50 -12.55 9.16
CA VAL A 234 6.67 -11.15 9.59
C VAL A 234 5.32 -10.49 9.87
N GLY A 235 4.32 -10.66 9.00
CA GLY A 235 2.98 -10.12 9.23
C GLY A 235 2.31 -10.67 10.49
N ILE A 236 2.44 -11.97 10.76
CA ILE A 236 1.90 -12.60 11.98
C ILE A 236 2.59 -12.05 13.24
N GLU A 237 3.92 -11.91 13.21
CA GLU A 237 4.68 -11.33 14.33
C GLU A 237 4.29 -9.88 14.62
N MET A 238 3.97 -9.11 13.57
CA MET A 238 3.55 -7.72 13.66
C MET A 238 2.18 -7.52 14.33
N VAL A 239 1.33 -8.56 14.42
CA VAL A 239 0.02 -8.48 15.10
C VAL A 239 0.17 -7.93 16.52
N LYS A 240 1.14 -8.44 17.28
CA LYS A 240 1.41 -8.01 18.67
C LYS A 240 1.82 -6.54 18.74
N GLU A 241 2.64 -6.08 17.78
CA GLU A 241 3.06 -4.69 17.74
C GLU A 241 1.90 -3.74 17.43
N LEU A 242 1.00 -4.12 16.53
CA LEU A 242 -0.16 -3.29 16.17
C LEU A 242 -1.20 -3.24 17.28
N GLN A 243 -1.40 -4.33 18.03
CA GLN A 243 -2.28 -4.33 19.21
C GLN A 243 -1.83 -3.30 20.26
N LEU A 244 -0.52 -3.12 20.45
CA LEU A 244 0.02 -2.09 21.35
C LEU A 244 -0.26 -0.65 20.85
N ARG A 245 -0.51 -0.46 19.55
CA ARG A 245 -0.79 0.85 18.95
C ARG A 245 -2.24 1.30 19.09
N VAL A 246 -3.18 0.40 19.42
CA VAL A 246 -4.60 0.75 19.65
C VAL A 246 -4.74 1.83 20.73
N GLN A 247 -3.87 1.80 21.75
CA GLN A 247 -3.82 2.84 22.78
C GLN A 247 -3.40 4.23 22.28
N ARG A 248 -2.78 4.35 21.09
CA ARG A 248 -2.34 5.63 20.50
C ARG A 248 -3.33 6.21 19.48
N MET A 249 -4.30 5.43 19.01
CA MET A 249 -5.32 5.91 18.05
C MET A 249 -6.62 6.38 18.74
N ALA A 250 -6.75 6.15 20.05
CA ALA A 250 -7.90 6.52 20.86
C ALA A 250 -7.67 7.80 21.72
N ALA A 251 -6.58 8.53 21.50
CA ALA A 251 -6.23 9.76 22.20
C ALA A 251 -6.17 10.95 21.24
#